data_AF-I3WFU0-F1
#
_entry.id   AF-I3WFU0-F1
#
_cell.length_a   1.000
_cell.length_b   1.000
_cell.length_c   1.000
_cell.angle_alpha   90.00
_cell.angle_beta   90.00
_cell.angle_gamma   90.00
#
_symmetry.space_group_name_H-M   'P 1'
#
loop_
_entity.id
_entity.type
_entity.pdbx_description
1 polymer ?
#
loop_
_entity_poly.entity_id
_entity_poly.type
_entity_poly.pdbx_seq_one_letter_code
_entity_poly.pdbx_strand_id
1 'polypeptide(L)'
;MAVDHKRRRVAWAHDGYGKEVLDLFFRQPTDEQRASIRAVTGDGAEWIDASVKERPPNAERVPDSFHIVSRMSDAPDQVRKRLRNQTRRGNDKTATETMKGLKYAVPKNPGDLTERQSGALETPRDTDPRDQPYRSWQLKELPRTLPHQPVGQAEAELERWIFRASHSRIPEIVELCRKTRRRKDDIPKTIRLGHSNARPEAFNNKIKATIRMAYGFRHVDNLIAMIKLRCNGPPIHLPTPILQPTKTAEDSYF
;
A
#
# COMPACT_ATOMS: atom_id res chain seq x y z
N MET A 1 8.32 -1.85 13.39
CA MET A 1 9.45 -1.13 12.76
C MET A 1 9.02 0.28 12.39
N ALA A 2 9.86 1.29 12.59
CA ALA A 2 9.65 2.67 12.15
C ALA A 2 10.76 3.08 11.15
N VAL A 3 10.39 3.85 10.13
CA VAL A 3 11.27 4.25 9.01
C VAL A 3 11.31 5.77 8.92
N ASP A 4 12.50 6.33 8.75
CA ASP A 4 12.69 7.76 8.46
C ASP A 4 12.51 7.99 6.95
N HIS A 5 11.46 8.71 6.58
CA HIS A 5 11.15 9.04 5.18
C HIS A 5 12.23 9.88 4.48
N LYS A 6 12.88 10.80 5.21
CA LYS A 6 13.90 11.70 4.65
C LYS A 6 15.21 10.97 4.49
N ARG A 7 15.65 10.25 5.54
CA ARG A 7 16.94 9.56 5.57
C ARG A 7 16.92 8.17 4.92
N ARG A 8 15.74 7.70 4.50
CA ARG A 8 15.53 6.42 3.81
C ARG A 8 16.16 5.24 4.56
N ARG A 9 15.95 5.20 5.88
CA ARG A 9 16.52 4.18 6.78
C ARG A 9 15.52 3.73 7.82
N VAL A 10 15.68 2.49 8.30
CA VAL A 10 14.98 1.97 9.47
C VAL A 10 15.52 2.67 10.71
N ALA A 11 14.70 3.53 11.29
CA ALA A 11 15.03 4.25 12.52
C ALA A 11 14.89 3.35 13.75
N TRP A 12 13.95 2.39 13.72
CA TRP A 12 13.65 1.55 14.87
C TRP A 12 12.99 0.22 14.48
N ALA A 13 13.28 -0.85 15.20
CA ALA A 13 12.65 -2.17 15.06
C ALA A 13 12.59 -2.85 16.43
N HIS A 14 11.55 -3.64 16.67
CA HIS A 14 11.25 -4.27 17.95
C HIS A 14 10.42 -5.53 17.72
N ASP A 15 10.44 -6.45 18.68
CA ASP A 15 9.60 -7.65 18.70
C ASP A 15 8.16 -7.32 19.11
N GLY A 16 7.18 -7.94 18.45
CA GLY A 16 5.76 -7.66 18.67
C GLY A 16 5.22 -6.43 17.94
N TYR A 17 3.93 -6.17 18.15
CA TYR A 17 3.14 -5.13 17.50
C TYR A 17 2.10 -4.59 18.48
N GLY A 18 1.54 -3.40 18.20
CA GLY A 18 0.51 -2.79 19.03
C GLY A 18 0.89 -1.39 19.54
N LYS A 19 -0.05 -0.78 20.26
CA LYS A 19 0.09 0.58 20.78
C LYS A 19 1.25 0.67 21.77
N GLU A 20 1.37 -0.27 22.70
CA GLU A 20 2.43 -0.22 23.72
C GLU A 20 3.82 -0.30 23.07
N VAL A 21 3.97 -1.16 22.07
CA VAL A 21 5.22 -1.33 21.32
C VAL A 21 5.57 -0.05 20.55
N LEU A 22 4.60 0.58 19.88
CA LEU A 22 4.85 1.85 19.17
C LEU A 22 5.14 3.00 20.12
N ASP A 23 4.50 3.03 21.29
CA ASP A 23 4.76 4.01 22.33
C ASP A 23 6.21 3.92 22.85
N LEU A 24 6.82 2.73 22.88
CA LEU A 24 8.25 2.57 23.22
C LEU A 24 9.14 3.34 22.25
N PHE A 25 8.85 3.30 20.94
CA PHE A 25 9.57 4.10 19.95
C PHE A 25 9.42 5.58 20.27
N PHE A 26 8.18 6.06 20.48
CA PHE A 26 7.96 7.50 20.72
C PHE A 26 8.56 8.01 22.02
N ARG A 27 8.89 7.15 22.99
CA ARG A 27 9.61 7.53 24.22
C ARG A 27 11.11 7.75 24.01
N GLN A 28 11.70 7.24 22.93
CA GLN A 28 13.15 7.36 22.68
C GLN A 28 13.58 8.77 22.20
N PRO A 29 12.86 9.42 21.27
CA PRO A 29 13.19 10.78 20.86
C PRO A 29 12.97 11.81 21.98
N THR A 30 13.76 12.88 21.96
CA THR A 30 13.53 14.06 22.81
C THR A 30 12.19 14.72 22.48
N ASP A 31 11.67 15.56 23.36
CA ASP A 31 10.45 16.33 23.11
C ASP A 31 10.53 17.15 21.82
N GLU A 32 11.67 17.80 21.58
CA GLU A 32 11.94 18.56 20.35
C GLU A 32 11.91 17.67 19.10
N GLN A 33 12.57 16.51 19.15
CA GLN A 33 12.58 15.56 18.05
C GLN A 33 11.17 15.02 17.77
N ARG A 34 10.40 14.71 18.81
CA ARG A 34 9.01 14.25 18.69
C ARG A 34 8.10 15.35 18.13
N ALA A 35 8.27 16.60 18.56
CA ALA A 35 7.57 17.76 18.02
C ALA A 35 7.96 18.07 16.56
N SER A 36 9.15 17.66 16.11
CA SER A 36 9.60 17.82 14.73
C SER A 36 8.96 16.83 13.75
N ILE A 37 8.30 15.77 14.24
CA ILE A 37 7.60 14.79 13.40
C ILE A 37 6.33 15.45 12.85
N ARG A 38 6.27 15.63 11.52
CA ARG A 38 5.14 16.26 10.83
C ARG A 38 4.14 15.29 10.22
N ALA A 39 4.57 14.06 9.92
CA ALA A 39 3.70 13.06 9.30
C ALA A 39 4.08 11.66 9.75
N VAL A 40 3.08 10.84 10.04
CA VAL A 40 3.23 9.41 10.30
C VAL A 40 2.40 8.62 9.29
N THR A 41 3.10 7.90 8.42
CA THR A 41 2.51 6.95 7.48
C THR A 41 2.53 5.55 8.09
N GLY A 42 1.51 4.76 7.80
CA GLY A 42 1.43 3.38 8.25
C GLY A 42 0.16 2.72 7.77
N ASP A 43 0.03 1.42 8.05
CA ASP A 43 -1.18 0.68 7.77
C ASP A 43 -2.39 1.27 8.51
N GLY A 44 -3.59 0.88 8.11
CA GLY A 44 -4.81 1.38 8.72
C GLY A 44 -5.14 0.79 10.10
N ALA A 45 -4.16 0.37 10.91
CA ALA A 45 -4.43 -0.17 12.23
C ALA A 45 -4.76 0.92 13.26
N GLU A 46 -5.83 0.70 14.03
CA GLU A 46 -6.35 1.66 15.01
C GLU A 46 -5.34 1.97 16.12
N TRP A 47 -4.47 1.03 16.48
CA TRP A 47 -3.43 1.24 17.50
C TRP A 47 -2.32 2.21 17.05
N ILE A 48 -2.09 2.36 15.75
CA ILE A 48 -1.19 3.39 15.21
C ILE A 48 -1.85 4.76 15.38
N ASP A 49 -3.13 4.87 15.02
CA ASP A 49 -3.88 6.12 15.11
C ASP A 49 -3.94 6.62 16.57
N ALA A 50 -4.16 5.70 17.53
CA ALA A 50 -4.14 6.01 18.96
C ALA A 50 -2.76 6.53 19.43
N SER A 51 -1.67 5.86 19.07
CA SER A 51 -0.32 6.26 19.48
C SER A 51 0.09 7.60 18.86
N VAL A 52 -0.23 7.83 17.57
CA VAL A 52 0.07 9.10 16.87
C VAL A 52 -0.72 10.26 17.46
N LYS A 53 -1.97 10.04 17.88
CA LYS A 53 -2.78 11.09 18.53
C LYS A 53 -2.22 11.50 19.90
N GLU A 54 -1.62 10.56 20.64
CA GLU A 54 -1.17 10.81 22.02
C GLU A 54 0.28 11.30 22.11
N ARG A 55 1.16 10.92 21.17
CA ARG A 55 2.61 11.06 21.35
C ARG A 55 3.20 12.24 20.56
N PRO A 56 3.21 12.25 19.21
CA PRO A 56 3.71 13.38 18.45
C PRO A 56 2.64 14.49 18.31
N PRO A 57 2.83 15.67 18.94
CA PRO A 57 1.79 16.71 18.98
C PRO A 57 1.50 17.36 17.62
N ASN A 58 2.47 17.33 16.69
CA ASN A 58 2.41 18.02 15.40
C ASN A 58 2.32 17.07 14.21
N ALA A 59 2.16 15.76 14.44
CA ALA A 59 2.17 14.78 13.37
C ALA A 59 0.79 14.58 12.78
N GLU A 60 0.68 14.74 11.47
CA GLU A 60 -0.50 14.33 10.73
C GLU A 60 -0.46 12.83 10.43
N ARG A 61 -1.60 12.17 10.64
CA ARG A 61 -1.78 10.78 10.26
C ARG A 61 -2.05 10.69 8.75
N VAL A 62 -1.20 9.95 8.05
CA VAL A 62 -1.30 9.75 6.60
C VAL A 62 -1.54 8.26 6.28
N PRO A 63 -2.79 7.83 6.08
CA PRO A 63 -3.08 6.44 5.76
C PRO A 63 -2.59 6.08 4.38
N ASP A 64 -2.32 4.80 4.23
CA ASP A 64 -1.79 4.28 2.99
C ASP A 64 -2.89 4.15 1.93
N SER A 65 -2.88 5.08 0.97
CA SER A 65 -3.75 5.06 -0.21
C SER A 65 -3.49 3.82 -1.09
N PHE A 66 -2.27 3.27 -1.08
CA PHE A 66 -1.95 2.06 -1.84
C PHE A 66 -2.72 0.84 -1.33
N HIS A 67 -2.91 0.69 -0.02
CA HIS A 67 -3.72 -0.41 0.52
C HIS A 67 -5.18 -0.30 0.06
N ILE A 68 -5.71 0.92 -0.07
CA ILE A 68 -7.08 1.15 -0.55
C ILE A 68 -7.15 0.75 -2.04
N VAL A 69 -6.23 1.25 -2.88
CA VAL A 69 -6.16 0.95 -4.32
C VAL A 69 -5.92 -0.54 -4.59
N SER A 70 -5.05 -1.19 -3.82
CA SER A 70 -4.78 -2.63 -3.92
C SER A 70 -6.02 -3.46 -3.57
N ARG A 71 -6.70 -3.16 -2.45
CA ARG A 71 -7.95 -3.84 -2.08
C ARG A 71 -9.05 -3.66 -3.12
N MET A 72 -9.11 -2.48 -3.75
CA MET A 72 -10.06 -2.20 -4.84
C MET A 72 -9.72 -2.99 -6.10
N SER A 73 -8.45 -3.14 -6.42
CA SER A 73 -7.99 -3.96 -7.55
C SER A 73 -8.30 -5.44 -7.36
N ASP A 74 -8.24 -5.93 -6.12
CA ASP A 74 -8.52 -7.33 -5.78
C ASP A 74 -10.01 -7.64 -5.61
N ALA A 75 -10.83 -6.65 -5.25
CA ALA A 75 -12.24 -6.84 -4.90
C ALA A 75 -13.05 -7.55 -5.99
N PRO A 76 -12.91 -7.23 -7.29
CA PRO A 76 -13.63 -7.93 -8.35
C PRO A 76 -13.30 -9.43 -8.40
N ASP A 77 -12.05 -9.84 -8.16
CA ASP A 77 -11.69 -11.25 -8.10
C ASP A 77 -12.27 -11.95 -6.86
N GLN A 78 -12.43 -11.23 -5.73
CA GLN A 78 -13.13 -11.76 -4.56
C GLN A 78 -14.61 -12.02 -4.85
N VAL A 79 -15.30 -11.10 -5.52
CA VAL A 79 -16.69 -11.27 -5.98
C VAL A 79 -16.81 -12.51 -6.86
N ARG A 80 -15.92 -12.63 -7.85
CA ARG A 80 -15.86 -13.81 -8.75
C ARG A 80 -15.63 -15.11 -7.97
N LYS A 81 -14.71 -15.12 -7.00
CA LYS A 81 -14.46 -16.29 -6.14
C LYS A 81 -15.68 -16.68 -5.31
N ARG A 82 -16.38 -15.72 -4.70
CA ARG A 82 -17.63 -15.96 -3.96
C ARG A 82 -18.67 -16.60 -4.86
N LEU A 83 -18.97 -16.00 -6.01
CA LEU A 83 -19.98 -16.51 -6.94
C LEU A 83 -19.62 -17.90 -7.46
N ARG A 84 -18.36 -18.13 -7.87
CA ARG A 84 -17.89 -19.46 -8.29
C ARG A 84 -18.11 -20.52 -7.21
N ASN A 85 -17.86 -20.16 -5.94
CA ASN A 85 -18.06 -21.09 -4.83
C ASN A 85 -19.55 -21.36 -4.60
N GLN A 86 -20.43 -20.36 -4.77
CA GLN A 86 -21.88 -20.51 -4.67
C GLN A 86 -22.43 -21.40 -5.79
N THR A 87 -22.07 -21.13 -7.04
CA THR A 87 -22.51 -21.92 -8.21
C THR A 87 -22.03 -23.36 -8.13
N ARG A 88 -20.79 -23.58 -7.63
CA ARG A 88 -20.25 -24.93 -7.42
C ARG A 88 -21.03 -25.71 -6.36
N ARG A 89 -21.43 -25.06 -5.26
CA ARG A 89 -22.28 -25.67 -4.22
C ARG A 89 -23.69 -25.95 -4.73
N GLY A 90 -24.21 -25.11 -5.62
CA GLY A 90 -25.51 -25.28 -6.28
C GLY A 90 -25.50 -26.21 -7.50
N ASN A 91 -24.40 -26.89 -7.81
CA ASN A 91 -24.23 -27.77 -8.97
C ASN A 91 -24.49 -27.11 -10.35
N ASP A 92 -24.45 -25.78 -10.44
CA ASP A 92 -24.56 -25.04 -11.71
C ASP A 92 -23.20 -25.04 -12.43
N LYS A 93 -22.97 -26.05 -13.26
CA LYS A 93 -21.72 -26.22 -14.02
C LYS A 93 -21.48 -25.06 -14.98
N THR A 94 -22.52 -24.60 -15.67
CA THR A 94 -22.43 -23.52 -16.66
C THR A 94 -21.97 -22.23 -16.01
N ALA A 95 -22.65 -21.78 -14.94
CA ALA A 95 -22.26 -20.55 -14.24
C ALA A 95 -20.89 -20.69 -13.56
N THR A 96 -20.53 -21.89 -13.09
CA THR A 96 -19.20 -22.15 -12.51
C THR A 96 -18.09 -21.96 -13.55
N GLU A 97 -18.28 -22.45 -14.77
CA GLU A 97 -17.32 -22.24 -15.86
C GLU A 97 -17.31 -20.78 -16.34
N THR A 98 -18.45 -20.09 -16.36
CA THR A 98 -18.49 -18.63 -16.60
C THR A 98 -17.60 -17.89 -15.61
N MET A 99 -17.78 -18.11 -14.29
CA MET A 99 -16.98 -17.46 -13.25
C MET A 99 -15.49 -17.84 -13.27
N LYS A 100 -15.15 -18.99 -13.85
CA LYS A 100 -13.76 -19.41 -14.07
C LYS A 100 -13.15 -18.70 -15.27
N GLY A 101 -13.90 -18.51 -16.35
CA GLY A 101 -13.48 -17.74 -17.53
C GLY A 101 -13.13 -16.28 -17.21
N LEU A 102 -13.78 -15.72 -16.19
CA LEU A 102 -13.53 -14.34 -15.73
C LEU A 102 -12.20 -14.13 -14.97
N LYS A 103 -11.50 -15.20 -14.57
CA LYS A 103 -10.32 -15.15 -13.69
C LYS A 103 -9.25 -14.16 -14.14
N TYR A 104 -9.00 -14.05 -15.44
CA TYR A 104 -7.94 -13.22 -16.00
C TYR A 104 -8.43 -11.87 -16.53
N ALA A 105 -9.73 -11.70 -16.69
CA ALA A 105 -10.32 -10.46 -17.19
C ALA A 105 -10.59 -9.48 -16.03
N VAL A 106 -11.20 -9.98 -14.96
CA VAL A 106 -11.63 -9.21 -13.81
C VAL A 106 -10.50 -8.41 -13.10
N PRO A 107 -9.24 -8.88 -13.04
CA PRO A 107 -8.15 -8.08 -12.47
C PRO A 107 -7.60 -6.99 -13.40
N LYS A 108 -7.84 -7.05 -14.71
CA LYS A 108 -7.22 -6.15 -15.70
C LYS A 108 -7.85 -4.77 -15.76
N ASN A 109 -7.14 -3.80 -16.32
CA ASN A 109 -7.70 -2.48 -16.64
C ASN A 109 -8.36 -2.51 -18.03
N PRO A 110 -9.27 -1.57 -18.34
CA PRO A 110 -9.98 -1.53 -19.62
C PRO A 110 -9.05 -1.61 -20.85
N GLY A 111 -7.91 -0.91 -20.83
CA GLY A 111 -6.94 -0.91 -21.93
C GLY A 111 -6.09 -2.18 -22.03
N ASP A 112 -6.10 -3.04 -21.01
CA ASP A 112 -5.27 -4.27 -20.96
C ASP A 112 -6.06 -5.53 -21.33
N LEU A 113 -7.38 -5.39 -21.55
CA LEU A 113 -8.28 -6.49 -21.90
C LEU A 113 -8.11 -6.86 -23.36
N THR A 114 -8.03 -8.17 -23.64
CA THR A 114 -8.21 -8.66 -25.00
C THR A 114 -9.70 -8.65 -25.36
N GLU A 115 -10.05 -8.62 -26.65
CA GLU A 115 -11.45 -8.71 -27.10
C GLU A 115 -12.20 -9.88 -26.45
N ARG A 116 -11.55 -11.05 -26.40
CA ARG A 116 -12.09 -12.25 -25.71
C ARG A 116 -12.38 -12.00 -24.23
N GLN A 117 -11.50 -11.27 -23.53
CA GLN A 117 -11.68 -10.97 -22.12
C GLN A 117 -12.78 -9.92 -21.89
N SER A 118 -12.90 -8.94 -22.79
CA SER A 118 -14.00 -7.98 -22.79
C SER A 118 -15.34 -8.67 -22.99
N GLY A 119 -15.47 -9.51 -24.03
CA GLY A 119 -16.68 -10.27 -24.28
C GLY A 119 -17.04 -11.22 -23.13
N ALA A 120 -16.03 -11.84 -22.50
CA ALA A 120 -16.27 -12.67 -21.32
C ALA A 120 -16.82 -11.87 -20.12
N LEU A 121 -16.33 -10.64 -19.89
CA LEU A 121 -16.82 -9.73 -18.85
C LEU A 121 -18.26 -9.26 -19.11
N GLU A 122 -18.63 -9.09 -20.38
CA GLU A 122 -19.97 -8.66 -20.78
C GLU A 122 -20.99 -9.81 -20.82
N THR A 123 -20.53 -11.05 -21.01
CA THR A 123 -21.42 -12.22 -21.08
C THR A 123 -22.42 -12.34 -19.91
N PRO A 124 -22.03 -12.17 -18.63
CA PRO A 124 -22.95 -12.31 -17.51
C PRO A 124 -23.74 -11.03 -17.20
N ARG A 125 -23.66 -10.00 -18.04
CA ARG A 125 -24.29 -8.69 -17.80
C ARG A 125 -25.82 -8.82 -17.63
N ASP A 126 -26.39 -7.93 -16.82
CA ASP A 126 -27.82 -7.80 -16.54
C ASP A 126 -28.50 -9.04 -15.94
N THR A 127 -27.71 -10.00 -15.44
CA THR A 127 -28.19 -11.20 -14.76
C THR A 127 -27.68 -11.22 -13.31
N ASP A 128 -28.36 -10.58 -12.36
CA ASP A 128 -27.96 -10.66 -10.94
C ASP A 128 -28.20 -12.11 -10.41
N PRO A 129 -27.29 -12.69 -9.62
CA PRO A 129 -26.03 -12.13 -9.11
C PRO A 129 -24.81 -12.36 -10.01
N ARG A 130 -24.98 -12.94 -11.20
CA ARG A 130 -23.89 -13.29 -12.14
C ARG A 130 -23.18 -12.07 -12.73
N ASP A 131 -23.87 -10.93 -12.84
CA ASP A 131 -23.34 -9.65 -13.34
C ASP A 131 -22.43 -8.90 -12.36
N GLN A 132 -22.39 -9.32 -11.08
CA GLN A 132 -21.65 -8.62 -10.03
C GLN A 132 -20.15 -8.49 -10.29
N PRO A 133 -19.42 -9.45 -10.90
CA PRO A 133 -18.03 -9.26 -11.30
C PRO A 133 -17.85 -8.09 -12.26
N TYR A 134 -18.74 -7.94 -13.25
CA TYR A 134 -18.70 -6.82 -14.19
C TYR A 134 -18.97 -5.48 -13.48
N ARG A 135 -20.03 -5.41 -12.68
CA ARG A 135 -20.38 -4.21 -11.90
C ARG A 135 -19.27 -3.82 -10.92
N SER A 136 -18.64 -4.79 -10.27
CA SER A 136 -17.50 -4.56 -9.39
C SER A 136 -16.25 -4.09 -10.16
N TRP A 137 -16.01 -4.62 -11.36
CA TRP A 137 -14.93 -4.19 -12.24
C TRP A 137 -15.11 -2.73 -12.69
N GLN A 138 -16.33 -2.31 -13.02
CA GLN A 138 -16.61 -0.89 -13.33
C GLN A 138 -16.33 0.05 -12.14
N LEU A 139 -16.46 -0.44 -10.91
CA LEU A 139 -16.18 0.34 -9.70
C LEU A 139 -14.67 0.42 -9.38
N LYS A 140 -13.83 -0.37 -10.05
CA LYS A 140 -12.36 -0.35 -9.89
C LYS A 140 -11.70 0.89 -10.51
N GLU A 141 -12.30 1.51 -11.53
CA GLU A 141 -11.65 2.58 -12.31
C GLU A 141 -11.47 3.90 -11.55
N LEU A 142 -12.51 4.35 -10.83
CA LEU A 142 -12.51 5.66 -10.14
C LEU A 142 -11.35 5.84 -9.13
N PRO A 143 -11.03 4.86 -8.27
CA PRO A 143 -9.95 5.03 -7.29
C PRO A 143 -8.54 4.92 -7.89
N ARG A 144 -8.39 4.40 -9.11
CA ARG A 144 -7.09 4.29 -9.79
C ARG A 144 -6.53 5.67 -10.15
N THR A 145 -7.40 6.60 -10.50
CA THR A 145 -7.03 7.96 -10.90
C THR A 145 -6.88 8.89 -9.70
N LEU A 146 -7.44 8.52 -8.55
CA LEU A 146 -7.49 9.33 -7.33
C LEU A 146 -6.12 9.83 -6.85
N PRO A 147 -5.02 9.03 -6.85
CA PRO A 147 -3.70 9.52 -6.45
C PRO A 147 -3.10 10.58 -7.39
N HIS A 148 -3.60 10.68 -8.62
CA HIS A 148 -3.07 11.56 -9.67
C HIS A 148 -3.91 12.83 -9.87
N GLN A 149 -4.96 13.01 -9.08
CA GLN A 149 -5.88 14.13 -9.21
C GLN A 149 -5.56 15.29 -8.26
N PRO A 150 -5.92 16.53 -8.64
CA PRO A 150 -5.97 17.65 -7.70
C PRO A 150 -6.84 17.30 -6.49
N VAL A 151 -6.46 17.77 -5.31
CA VAL A 151 -7.08 17.39 -4.02
C VAL A 151 -8.61 17.56 -4.03
N GLY A 152 -9.12 18.72 -4.49
CA GLY A 152 -10.57 18.97 -4.54
C GLY A 152 -11.33 18.06 -5.52
N GLN A 153 -10.69 17.66 -6.62
CA GLN A 153 -11.28 16.70 -7.55
C GLN A 153 -11.29 15.28 -6.95
N ALA A 154 -10.20 14.89 -6.29
CA ALA A 154 -10.07 13.60 -5.63
C ALA A 154 -11.12 13.40 -4.52
N GLU A 155 -11.43 14.45 -3.75
CA GLU A 155 -12.49 14.44 -2.74
C GLU A 155 -13.87 14.18 -3.37
N ALA A 156 -14.24 14.96 -4.39
CA ALA A 156 -15.53 14.81 -5.07
C ALA A 156 -15.66 13.44 -5.76
N GLU A 157 -14.59 12.91 -6.35
CA GLU A 157 -14.58 11.58 -6.95
C GLU A 157 -14.68 10.47 -5.91
N LEU A 158 -14.01 10.62 -4.77
CA LEU A 158 -14.11 9.69 -3.64
C LEU A 158 -15.55 9.61 -3.13
N GLU A 159 -16.22 10.75 -2.97
CA GLU A 159 -17.62 10.80 -2.53
C GLU A 159 -18.56 10.13 -3.53
N ARG A 160 -18.41 10.43 -4.83
CA ARG A 160 -19.16 9.76 -5.90
C ARG A 160 -18.94 8.25 -5.89
N TRP A 161 -17.70 7.81 -5.68
CA TRP A 161 -17.38 6.39 -5.57
C TRP A 161 -18.02 5.76 -4.33
N ILE A 162 -17.93 6.40 -3.16
CA ILE A 162 -18.55 5.94 -1.91
C ILE A 162 -20.06 5.78 -2.10
N PHE A 163 -20.71 6.74 -2.76
CA PHE A 163 -22.13 6.67 -3.07
C PHE A 163 -22.45 5.44 -3.92
N ARG A 164 -21.80 5.26 -5.07
CA ARG A 164 -22.03 4.10 -5.97
C ARG A 164 -21.70 2.77 -5.30
N ALA A 165 -20.59 2.69 -4.58
CA ALA A 165 -20.14 1.47 -3.91
C ALA A 165 -21.10 1.04 -2.79
N SER A 166 -21.62 1.99 -2.01
CA SER A 166 -22.60 1.69 -0.95
C SER A 166 -23.94 1.16 -1.48
N HIS A 167 -24.34 1.57 -2.69
CA HIS A 167 -25.57 1.11 -3.35
C HIS A 167 -25.35 -0.10 -4.28
N SER A 168 -24.13 -0.65 -4.35
CA SER A 168 -23.81 -1.74 -5.28
C SER A 168 -24.51 -3.06 -4.96
N ARG A 169 -24.94 -3.28 -3.70
CA ARG A 169 -25.44 -4.58 -3.20
C ARG A 169 -24.43 -5.73 -3.34
N ILE A 170 -23.15 -5.42 -3.56
CA ILE A 170 -22.07 -6.40 -3.64
C ILE A 170 -21.32 -6.40 -2.29
N PRO A 171 -21.40 -7.47 -1.48
CA PRO A 171 -20.86 -7.49 -0.12
C PRO A 171 -19.40 -7.04 -0.01
N GLU A 172 -18.54 -7.49 -0.91
CA GLU A 172 -17.12 -7.16 -0.95
C GLU A 172 -16.87 -5.66 -1.17
N ILE A 173 -17.67 -5.05 -2.06
CA ILE A 173 -17.57 -3.63 -2.40
C ILE A 173 -18.18 -2.76 -1.31
N VAL A 174 -19.30 -3.18 -0.72
CA VAL A 174 -19.92 -2.48 0.41
C VAL A 174 -18.98 -2.47 1.62
N GLU A 175 -18.33 -3.59 1.91
CA GLU A 175 -17.36 -3.67 3.00
C GLU A 175 -16.13 -2.79 2.75
N LEU A 176 -15.63 -2.79 1.52
CA LEU A 176 -14.56 -1.88 1.11
C LEU A 176 -14.99 -0.42 1.24
N CYS A 177 -16.21 -0.08 0.82
CA CYS A 177 -16.79 1.25 0.97
C CYS A 177 -16.83 1.69 2.43
N ARG A 178 -17.24 0.82 3.37
CA ARG A 178 -17.23 1.12 4.80
C ARG A 178 -15.83 1.46 5.30
N LYS A 179 -14.83 0.66 4.91
CA LYS A 179 -13.42 0.88 5.29
C LYS A 179 -12.88 2.19 4.73
N THR A 180 -13.17 2.48 3.46
CA THR A 180 -12.77 3.73 2.81
C THR A 180 -13.45 4.94 3.45
N ARG A 181 -14.76 4.85 3.74
CA ARG A 181 -15.53 5.94 4.36
C ARG A 181 -14.97 6.33 5.74
N ARG A 182 -14.50 5.37 6.54
CA ARG A 182 -13.86 5.64 7.84
C ARG A 182 -12.57 6.47 7.73
N ARG A 183 -11.91 6.47 6.57
CA ARG A 183 -10.65 7.19 6.32
C ARG A 183 -10.79 8.27 5.25
N LYS A 184 -12.02 8.67 4.92
CA LYS A 184 -12.29 9.59 3.80
C LYS A 184 -11.55 10.93 3.94
N ASP A 185 -11.45 11.45 5.16
CA ASP A 185 -10.85 12.76 5.44
C ASP A 185 -9.33 12.71 5.45
N ASP A 186 -8.75 11.51 5.47
CA ASP A 186 -7.31 11.32 5.52
C ASP A 186 -6.70 11.03 4.14
N ILE A 187 -7.48 10.48 3.20
CA ILE A 187 -7.04 10.19 1.83
C ILE A 187 -6.56 11.45 1.09
N PRO A 188 -7.26 12.61 1.17
CA PRO A 188 -6.80 13.87 0.60
C PRO A 188 -5.44 14.32 1.17
N LYS A 189 -5.17 14.05 2.45
CA LYS A 189 -3.89 14.38 3.10
C LYS A 189 -2.73 13.61 2.48
N THR A 190 -2.96 12.35 2.11
CA THR A 190 -1.95 11.53 1.41
C THR A 190 -1.57 12.12 0.06
N ILE A 191 -2.54 12.66 -0.69
CA ILE A 191 -2.30 13.35 -1.97
C ILE A 191 -1.53 14.66 -1.71
N ARG A 192 -1.98 15.47 -0.74
CA ARG A 192 -1.36 16.77 -0.40
C ARG A 192 0.11 16.63 0.01
N LEU A 193 0.42 15.66 0.86
CA LEU A 193 1.75 15.48 1.43
C LEU A 193 2.69 14.69 0.50
N GLY A 194 2.17 14.05 -0.56
CA GLY A 194 2.95 13.22 -1.47
C GLY A 194 3.65 12.03 -0.79
N HIS A 195 3.21 11.66 0.42
CA HIS A 195 3.81 10.61 1.21
C HIS A 195 3.14 9.28 0.88
N SER A 196 3.91 8.39 0.24
CA SER A 196 3.50 7.01 -0.06
C SER A 196 4.15 6.02 0.91
N ASN A 197 3.42 4.96 1.26
CA ASN A 197 3.94 3.85 2.04
C ASN A 197 4.79 2.86 1.22
N ALA A 198 5.00 3.12 -0.07
CA ALA A 198 5.82 2.27 -0.95
C ALA A 198 7.23 2.00 -0.39
N ARG A 199 7.80 2.95 0.37
CA ARG A 199 9.13 2.78 0.99
C ARG A 199 9.11 1.78 2.16
N PRO A 200 8.27 1.95 3.20
CA PRO A 200 8.07 0.91 4.20
C PRO A 200 7.73 -0.46 3.59
N GLU A 201 6.96 -0.51 2.51
CA GLU A 201 6.65 -1.76 1.81
C GLU A 201 7.88 -2.39 1.12
N ALA A 202 8.71 -1.58 0.46
CA ALA A 202 9.98 -2.05 -0.11
C ALA A 202 10.91 -2.63 0.98
N PHE A 203 10.99 -1.98 2.14
CA PHE A 203 11.69 -2.53 3.29
C PHE A 203 11.06 -3.84 3.76
N ASN A 204 9.74 -3.90 3.92
CA ASN A 204 9.05 -5.14 4.31
C ASN A 204 9.33 -6.29 3.33
N ASN A 205 9.36 -6.03 2.03
CA ASN A 205 9.70 -7.04 1.02
C ASN A 205 11.17 -7.48 1.12
N LYS A 206 12.10 -6.56 1.37
CA LYS A 206 13.51 -6.87 1.64
C LYS A 206 13.68 -7.73 2.89
N ILE A 207 12.91 -7.45 3.93
CA ILE A 207 12.89 -8.22 5.19
C ILE A 207 12.33 -9.63 4.94
N LYS A 208 11.19 -9.75 4.26
CA LYS A 208 10.60 -11.05 3.88
C LYS A 208 11.58 -11.89 3.07
N ALA A 209 12.27 -11.30 2.09
CA ALA A 209 13.29 -11.99 1.31
C ALA A 209 14.47 -12.46 2.19
N THR A 210 14.90 -11.62 3.13
CA THR A 210 15.98 -11.94 4.07
C THR A 210 15.60 -13.10 4.99
N ILE A 211 14.38 -13.09 5.55
CA ILE A 211 13.85 -14.20 6.35
C ILE A 211 13.82 -15.49 5.53
N ARG A 212 13.37 -15.42 4.28
CA ARG A 212 13.32 -16.58 3.38
C ARG A 212 14.71 -17.15 3.08
N MET A 213 15.69 -16.28 2.80
CA MET A 213 17.07 -16.71 2.54
C MET A 213 17.76 -17.29 3.77
N ALA A 214 17.43 -16.79 4.97
CA ALA A 214 17.97 -17.29 6.22
C ALA A 214 17.28 -18.58 6.71
N TYR A 215 16.19 -19.02 6.04
CA TYR A 215 15.32 -20.10 6.52
C TYR A 215 14.73 -19.84 7.91
N GLY A 216 14.45 -18.57 8.22
CA GLY A 216 14.00 -18.13 9.53
C GLY A 216 15.14 -17.70 10.46
N PHE A 217 14.77 -17.15 11.61
CA PHE A 217 15.71 -16.76 12.66
C PHE A 217 15.26 -17.36 13.98
N ARG A 218 16.20 -17.93 14.74
CA ARG A 218 15.91 -18.51 16.07
C ARG A 218 15.66 -17.45 17.14
N HIS A 219 16.27 -16.28 16.99
CA HIS A 219 16.16 -15.14 17.91
C HIS A 219 15.77 -13.88 17.15
N VAL A 220 14.83 -13.10 17.69
CA VAL A 220 14.34 -11.88 17.05
C VAL A 220 15.41 -10.79 17.00
N ASP A 221 16.33 -10.76 17.97
CA ASP A 221 17.47 -9.83 17.95
C ASP A 221 18.36 -10.01 16.73
N ASN A 222 18.57 -11.25 16.29
CA ASN A 222 19.34 -11.56 15.08
C ASN A 222 18.61 -11.05 13.82
N LEU A 223 17.29 -11.19 13.79
CA LEU A 223 16.47 -10.61 12.72
C LEU A 223 16.58 -9.08 12.74
N ILE A 224 16.42 -8.43 13.89
CA ILE A 224 16.53 -6.97 14.03
C ILE A 224 17.90 -6.46 13.60
N ALA A 225 18.98 -7.13 14.03
CA ALA A 225 20.35 -6.81 13.62
C ALA A 225 20.48 -6.88 12.08
N MET A 226 19.92 -7.91 11.47
CA MET A 226 19.95 -8.08 10.02
C MET A 226 19.09 -7.08 9.26
N ILE A 227 17.94 -6.70 9.82
CA ILE A 227 17.11 -5.60 9.31
C ILE A 227 17.92 -4.31 9.30
N LYS A 228 18.57 -3.95 10.42
CA LYS A 228 19.39 -2.75 10.53
C LYS A 228 20.53 -2.77 9.50
N LEU A 229 21.28 -3.87 9.39
CA LEU A 229 22.38 -4.01 8.44
C LEU A 229 21.91 -3.83 6.98
N ARG A 230 20.85 -4.54 6.59
CA ARG A 230 20.37 -4.54 5.20
C ARG A 230 19.59 -3.28 4.83
N CYS A 231 18.86 -2.67 5.76
CA CYS A 231 17.95 -1.57 5.43
C CYS A 231 18.57 -0.19 5.67
N ASN A 232 19.61 -0.08 6.51
CA ASN A 232 20.31 1.19 6.74
C ASN A 232 21.58 1.33 5.90
N GLY A 233 22.09 0.21 5.36
CA GLY A 233 23.44 0.12 4.79
C GLY A 233 24.51 0.16 5.88
N PRO A 234 25.73 -0.32 5.61
CA PRO A 234 26.86 0.00 6.48
C PRO A 234 27.10 1.52 6.45
N PRO A 235 27.70 2.12 7.49
CA PRO A 235 28.40 3.39 7.32
C PRO A 235 29.59 3.14 6.37
N ILE A 236 29.33 3.20 5.07
CA ILE A 236 30.38 3.08 4.06
C ILE A 236 30.97 4.49 3.92
N HIS A 237 32.13 4.71 4.55
CA HIS A 237 33.02 5.78 4.11
C HIS A 237 33.55 5.36 2.74
N LEU A 238 33.07 6.02 1.67
CA LEU A 238 33.72 5.89 0.38
C LEU A 238 35.16 6.38 0.55
N PRO A 239 36.18 5.62 0.10
CA PRO A 239 37.54 6.12 0.10
C PRO A 239 37.55 7.40 -0.72
N THR A 240 37.90 8.52 -0.09
CA THR A 240 38.09 9.79 -0.77
C THR A 240 39.11 9.55 -1.87
N PRO A 241 38.83 9.92 -3.14
CA PRO A 241 39.83 9.83 -4.18
C PRO A 241 41.04 10.65 -3.72
N ILE A 242 42.19 9.99 -3.55
CA ILE A 242 43.45 10.69 -3.39
C ILE A 242 43.70 11.33 -4.74
N LEU A 243 43.31 12.60 -4.91
CA LEU A 243 43.86 13.44 -5.96
C LEU A 243 45.34 13.57 -5.63
N GLN A 244 46.16 12.68 -6.20
CA GLN A 244 47.60 12.93 -6.22
C GLN A 244 47.80 14.22 -7.02
N PRO A 245 48.51 15.22 -6.47
CA PRO A 245 48.86 16.39 -7.26
C PRO A 245 49.67 15.91 -8.46
N THR A 246 49.12 16.11 -9.66
CA THR A 246 49.85 15.93 -10.91
C THR A 246 51.12 16.75 -10.82
N LYS A 247 52.25 16.04 -10.96
CA LYS A 247 53.59 16.65 -11.05
C LYS A 247 53.56 17.78 -12.07
N THR A 248 54.11 18.90 -11.66
CA THR A 248 54.55 20.03 -12.47
C THR A 248 55.28 19.58 -13.73
N ALA A 249 54.85 20.09 -14.88
CA ALA A 249 55.70 20.32 -16.05
C ALA A 249 55.57 21.83 -16.31
N GLU A 250 56.47 22.63 -15.73
CA GLU A 250 57.62 23.18 -16.46
C GLU A 250 57.19 23.89 -17.75
N ASP A 251 56.99 25.19 -17.58
CA ASP A 251 57.04 26.19 -18.64
C ASP A 251 58.35 26.04 -19.42
N SER A 252 58.24 25.61 -20.68
CA SER A 252 59.22 25.94 -21.71
C SER A 252 58.53 25.90 -23.05
N TYR A 253 58.49 27.06 -23.71
CA TYR A 253 58.57 27.34 -25.15
C TYR A 253 57.79 28.63 -25.48
N PHE A 254 58.55 29.73 -25.46
CA PHE A 254 58.34 31.08 -26.02
C PHE A 254 57.08 31.89 -25.65
#